data_AF-A0A0K2GES0-F1
#
_entry.id   AF-A0A0K2GES0-F1
#
_cell.length_a   1.000
_cell.length_b   1.000
_cell.length_c   1.000
_cell.angle_alpha   90.00
_cell.angle_beta   90.00
_cell.angle_gamma   90.00
#
_symmetry.space_group_name_H-M   'P 1'
#
loop_
_entity.id
_entity.type
_entity.pdbx_description
1 polymer ?
#
loop_
_entity_poly.entity_id
_entity_poly.type
_entity_poly.pdbx_seq_one_letter_code
_entity_poly.pdbx_strand_id
1 'polypeptide(L)'
;MSDAFKALRELEWLKKAHPVPRSSHTYTFNQNKKKVLEADRIEGISSIHTWFGAGPAWELIEEVIGLGAYGKTLTVLRPIIPEQDEVDEEEQEFERDLIESWTPRFHK
;
A
#
# COMPACT_ATOMS: atom_id res chain seq x y z
N MET A 1 2.44 -0.78 9.61
CA MET A 1 2.90 -0.32 8.29
C MET A 1 3.77 -1.43 7.72
N SER A 2 3.59 -1.81 6.45
CA SER A 2 4.32 -2.94 5.86
C SER A 2 5.82 -2.66 5.80
N ASP A 3 6.63 -3.71 5.85
CA ASP A 3 8.10 -3.59 5.82
C ASP A 3 8.61 -3.05 4.48
N ALA A 4 7.91 -3.39 3.39
CA ALA A 4 8.00 -2.75 2.09
C ALA A 4 8.03 -1.20 2.14
N PHE A 5 7.15 -0.58 2.93
CA PHE A 5 7.11 0.87 3.08
C PHE A 5 8.20 1.42 4.02
N LYS A 6 8.69 0.60 4.95
CA LYS A 6 9.79 0.99 5.85
C LYS A 6 11.15 0.95 5.15
N ALA A 7 11.30 0.10 4.13
CA ALA A 7 12.51 0.02 3.32
C ALA A 7 12.75 1.28 2.46
N LEU A 8 11.68 2.03 2.18
CA LEU A 8 11.77 3.30 1.47
C LEU A 8 12.44 4.37 2.34
N ARG A 9 13.67 4.74 1.97
CA ARG A 9 14.42 5.83 2.61
C ARG A 9 13.90 7.18 2.13
N GLU A 10 14.05 8.21 2.97
CA GLU A 10 13.80 9.62 2.63
C GLU A 10 12.34 9.97 2.29
N LEU A 11 11.36 9.26 2.85
CA LEU A 11 9.95 9.65 2.72
C LEU A 11 9.60 10.84 3.62
N GLU A 12 8.90 11.84 3.09
CA GLU A 12 8.17 12.79 3.94
C GLU A 12 6.82 12.18 4.33
N TRP A 13 6.74 11.70 5.57
CA TRP A 13 5.54 11.04 6.08
C TRP A 13 4.31 11.94 6.07
N LEU A 14 3.16 11.33 5.72
CA LEU A 14 1.85 11.98 5.78
C LEU A 14 1.54 12.45 7.19
N LYS A 15 1.34 13.77 7.33
CA LYS A 15 0.99 14.41 8.60
C LYS A 15 -0.53 14.49 8.75
N LYS A 16 -1.01 14.31 9.98
CA LYS A 16 -2.43 14.50 10.30
C LYS A 16 -2.88 15.92 9.88
N ALA A 17 -4.12 16.03 9.40
CA ALA A 17 -4.75 17.28 8.97
C ALA A 17 -4.06 18.00 7.79
N HIS A 18 -3.06 17.39 7.16
CA HIS A 18 -2.54 17.89 5.90
C HIS A 18 -3.49 17.58 4.75
N PRO A 19 -3.57 18.45 3.74
CA PRO A 19 -4.38 18.19 2.55
C PRO A 19 -3.83 16.98 1.80
N VAL A 20 -4.74 16.17 1.24
CA VAL A 20 -4.36 15.12 0.30
C VAL A 20 -3.74 15.73 -0.97
N PRO A 21 -2.74 15.08 -1.59
CA PRO A 21 -2.10 15.60 -2.79
C PRO A 21 -3.10 15.86 -3.92
N ARG A 22 -3.01 17.01 -4.58
CA ARG A 22 -4.00 17.41 -5.62
C ARG A 22 -3.98 16.52 -6.86
N SER A 23 -2.86 15.87 -7.13
CA SER A 23 -2.67 14.94 -8.25
C SER A 23 -3.10 13.50 -7.92
N SER A 24 -3.54 13.21 -6.69
CA SER A 24 -3.95 11.85 -6.31
C SER A 24 -5.37 11.51 -6.77
N HIS A 25 -5.65 10.22 -6.92
CA HIS A 25 -6.99 9.73 -7.21
C HIS A 25 -7.97 10.07 -6.09
N THR A 26 -7.48 10.08 -4.85
CA THR A 26 -8.21 10.45 -3.64
C THR A 26 -8.70 11.89 -3.68
N TYR A 27 -7.85 12.83 -4.13
CA TYR A 27 -8.27 14.23 -4.26
C TYR A 27 -9.40 14.36 -5.27
N THR A 28 -9.26 13.72 -6.43
CA THR A 28 -10.28 13.75 -7.50
C THR A 28 -11.57 13.06 -7.07
N PHE A 29 -11.49 11.91 -6.40
CA PHE A 29 -12.62 11.18 -5.83
C PHE A 29 -13.41 12.06 -4.85
N ASN A 30 -12.70 12.78 -3.97
CA ASN A 30 -13.31 13.64 -2.95
C ASN A 30 -13.98 14.90 -3.51
N GLN A 31 -13.74 15.27 -4.78
CA GLN A 31 -14.48 16.37 -5.42
C GLN A 31 -15.96 16.01 -5.64
N ASN A 32 -16.29 14.72 -5.76
CA ASN A 32 -17.65 14.25 -5.94
C ASN A 32 -18.20 13.63 -4.64
N LYS A 33 -18.92 14.45 -3.86
CA LYS A 33 -19.55 14.01 -2.59
C LYS A 33 -20.47 12.80 -2.74
N LYS A 34 -21.09 12.61 -3.92
CA LYS A 34 -21.95 11.46 -4.19
C LYS A 34 -21.17 10.15 -4.10
N LYS A 35 -19.96 10.11 -4.68
CA LYS A 35 -19.07 8.94 -4.62
C LYS A 35 -18.73 8.53 -3.18
N VAL A 36 -18.49 9.52 -2.32
CA VAL A 36 -18.20 9.29 -0.90
C VAL A 36 -19.43 8.69 -0.19
N LEU A 37 -20.62 9.27 -0.41
CA LEU A 37 -21.86 8.87 0.25
C LEU A 37 -22.44 7.53 -0.23
N GLU A 38 -22.18 7.16 -1.48
CA GLU A 38 -22.65 5.91 -2.09
C GLU A 38 -21.67 4.74 -1.90
N ALA A 39 -20.58 4.95 -1.16
CA ALA A 39 -19.51 3.97 -0.99
C ALA A 39 -18.92 3.48 -2.33
N ASP A 40 -18.80 4.40 -3.30
CA ASP A 40 -18.16 4.14 -4.59
C ASP A 40 -16.68 3.78 -4.38
N ARG A 41 -16.10 3.04 -5.32
CA ARG A 41 -14.70 2.61 -5.30
C ARG A 41 -14.00 2.95 -6.60
N ILE A 42 -12.77 3.43 -6.50
CA ILE A 42 -11.85 3.54 -7.63
C ILE A 42 -10.50 2.93 -7.28
N GLU A 43 -9.76 2.56 -8.32
CA GLU A 43 -8.38 2.11 -8.24
C GLU A 43 -7.60 2.75 -9.39
N GLY A 44 -6.37 3.17 -9.12
CA GLY A 44 -5.52 3.77 -10.15
C GLY A 44 -4.05 3.78 -9.77
N ILE A 45 -3.20 4.00 -10.77
CA ILE A 45 -1.76 4.13 -10.57
C ILE A 45 -1.44 5.54 -10.12
N SER A 46 -0.59 5.66 -9.10
CA SER A 46 -0.07 6.90 -8.53
C SER A 46 1.44 6.78 -8.31
N SER A 47 2.11 7.78 -7.75
CA SER A 47 3.57 7.71 -7.49
C SER A 47 3.92 7.99 -6.03
N ILE A 48 4.98 7.36 -5.52
CA ILE A 48 5.51 7.59 -4.18
C ILE A 48 5.74 9.10 -3.95
N HIS A 49 6.37 9.76 -4.92
CA HIS A 49 6.63 11.20 -4.86
C HIS A 49 5.34 12.04 -4.72
N THR A 50 4.24 11.65 -5.37
CA THR A 50 2.95 12.35 -5.23
C THR A 50 2.46 12.34 -3.79
N TRP A 51 2.64 11.24 -3.07
CA TRP A 51 2.11 11.05 -1.72
C TRP A 51 3.07 11.47 -0.61
N PHE A 52 4.36 11.27 -0.79
CA PHE A 52 5.37 11.44 0.26
C PHE A 52 6.36 12.58 -0.03
N GLY A 53 6.16 13.36 -1.11
CA GLY A 53 6.99 14.53 -1.48
C GLY A 53 8.45 14.24 -1.84
N ALA A 54 8.92 13.03 -1.54
CA ALA A 54 10.27 12.53 -1.69
C ALA A 54 10.21 10.98 -1.81
N GLY A 55 11.36 10.36 -2.06
CA GLY A 55 11.47 8.93 -2.30
C GLY A 55 11.66 8.56 -3.77
N PRO A 56 11.81 7.25 -4.07
CA PRO A 56 12.09 6.76 -5.41
C PRO A 56 10.94 7.02 -6.38
N ALA A 57 11.24 7.01 -7.69
CA ALA A 57 10.26 7.14 -8.77
C ALA A 57 9.41 5.86 -8.95
N TRP A 58 9.02 5.22 -7.86
CA TRP A 58 8.20 4.01 -7.87
C TRP A 58 6.72 4.35 -7.95
N GLU A 59 6.01 3.46 -8.63
CA GLU A 59 4.56 3.53 -8.77
C GLU A 59 3.86 2.95 -7.54
N LEU A 60 2.61 3.36 -7.36
CA LEU A 60 1.70 2.90 -6.33
C LEU A 60 0.43 2.43 -7.01
N ILE A 61 -0.22 1.43 -6.45
CA ILE A 61 -1.66 1.26 -6.59
C ILE A 61 -2.33 2.06 -5.48
N GLU A 62 -3.14 3.02 -5.88
CA GLU A 62 -3.98 3.83 -5.01
C GLU A 62 -5.43 3.35 -5.13
N GLU A 63 -5.93 2.70 -4.07
CA GLU A 63 -7.33 2.31 -3.95
C GLU A 63 -8.07 3.30 -3.07
N VAL A 64 -9.25 3.72 -3.51
CA VAL A 64 -10.05 4.73 -2.82
C VAL A 64 -11.49 4.23 -2.70
N ILE A 65 -12.05 4.24 -1.50
CA ILE A 65 -13.44 3.88 -1.24
C ILE A 65 -14.14 4.91 -0.35
N GLY A 66 -15.36 5.28 -0.70
CA GLY A 66 -16.24 6.09 0.15
C GLY A 66 -16.73 5.30 1.36
N LEU A 67 -16.79 5.93 2.53
CA LEU A 67 -17.29 5.32 3.78
C LEU A 67 -18.78 5.62 4.03
N GLY A 68 -19.51 5.95 2.97
CA GLY A 68 -20.96 6.14 2.99
C GLY A 68 -21.39 7.25 3.94
N ALA A 69 -22.32 6.92 4.85
CA ALA A 69 -22.88 7.85 5.84
C ALA A 69 -21.82 8.49 6.77
N TYR A 70 -20.63 7.89 6.90
CA TYR A 70 -19.54 8.51 7.66
C TYR A 70 -18.96 9.75 6.96
N GLY A 71 -19.21 9.92 5.66
CA GLY A 71 -18.79 11.10 4.89
C GLY A 71 -17.28 11.25 4.77
N LYS A 72 -16.53 10.16 4.96
CA LYS A 72 -15.08 10.08 4.81
C LYS A 72 -14.72 9.10 3.71
N THR A 73 -13.46 9.10 3.33
CA THR A 73 -12.90 8.23 2.31
C THR A 73 -11.75 7.45 2.94
N LEU A 74 -11.64 6.16 2.63
CA LEU A 74 -10.48 5.35 2.94
C LEU A 74 -9.61 5.25 1.69
N THR A 75 -8.32 5.51 1.86
CA THR A 75 -7.31 5.36 0.81
C THR A 75 -6.31 4.30 1.25
N VAL A 76 -6.07 3.31 0.40
CA VAL A 76 -5.03 2.30 0.59
C VAL A 76 -3.96 2.51 -0.47
N LEU A 77 -2.72 2.71 -0.03
CA LEU A 77 -1.57 2.84 -0.90
C LEU A 77 -0.79 1.53 -0.86
N ARG A 78 -0.60 0.90 -2.02
CA ARG A 78 0.17 -0.33 -2.20
C ARG A 78 1.35 0.00 -3.10
N PRO A 79 2.61 -0.13 -2.65
CA PRO A 79 3.75 0.20 -3.50
C PRO A 79 3.92 -0.90 -4.55
N ILE A 80 4.21 -0.52 -5.78
CA ILE A 80 4.65 -1.44 -6.83
C ILE A 80 6.17 -1.45 -6.74
N ILE A 81 6.68 -2.26 -5.82
CA ILE A 81 8.12 -2.42 -5.63
C ILE A 81 8.62 -3.35 -6.74
N PRO A 82 9.59 -2.94 -7.56
CA PRO A 82 10.27 -3.88 -8.45
C PRO A 82 10.89 -4.97 -7.57
N GLU A 83 10.60 -6.25 -7.85
CA GLU A 83 11.14 -7.39 -7.11
C GLU A 83 12.63 -7.14 -6.83
N GLN A 84 12.95 -6.86 -5.57
CA GLN A 84 14.33 -6.89 -5.13
C GLN A 84 14.64 -8.37 -4.98
N ASP A 85 15.58 -8.89 -5.77
CA ASP A 85 16.13 -10.26 -5.65
C ASP A 85 16.82 -10.52 -4.28
N GLU A 86 16.54 -9.71 -3.26
CA GLU A 86 17.02 -9.89 -1.89
C GLU A 86 15.91 -10.56 -1.09
N VAL A 87 15.74 -11.85 -1.35
CA VAL A 87 15.00 -12.75 -0.46
C VAL A 87 15.77 -12.76 0.86
N ASP A 88 15.17 -12.20 1.92
CA ASP A 88 15.75 -12.17 3.26
C ASP A 88 16.15 -13.60 3.66
N GLU A 89 17.45 -13.81 3.95
CA GLU A 89 17.96 -15.14 4.30
C GLU A 89 17.22 -15.73 5.52
N GLU A 90 16.76 -14.87 6.43
CA GLU A 90 15.95 -15.25 7.59
C GLU A 90 14.54 -15.72 7.17
N GLU A 91 13.94 -15.10 6.16
CA GLU A 91 12.62 -15.46 5.65
C GLU A 91 12.68 -16.78 4.87
N GLN A 92 13.77 -17.01 4.11
CA GLN A 92 14.05 -18.31 3.50
C GLN A 92 14.27 -19.42 4.54
N GLU A 93 14.95 -19.12 5.65
CA GLU A 93 15.14 -20.08 6.74
C GLU A 93 13.80 -20.46 7.40
N PHE A 94 12.96 -19.47 7.68
CA PHE A 94 11.63 -19.70 8.20
C PHE A 94 10.76 -20.54 7.26
N GLU A 95 10.81 -20.30 5.95
CA GLU A 95 10.08 -21.11 4.97
C GLU A 95 10.58 -22.56 4.93
N ARG A 96 11.90 -22.78 5.00
CA ARG A 96 12.47 -24.14 5.03
C ARG A 96 12.03 -24.91 6.28
N ASP A 97 12.07 -24.27 7.44
CA ASP A 97 11.64 -24.86 8.72
C ASP A 97 10.14 -25.18 8.70
N LEU A 98 9.34 -24.30 8.11
CA LEU A 98 7.91 -24.51 7.95
C LEU A 98 7.63 -25.71 7.04
N ILE A 99 8.34 -25.83 5.91
CA ILE A 99 8.20 -26.96 4.99
C ILE A 99 8.62 -28.27 5.69
N GLU A 100 9.73 -28.27 6.43
CA GLU A 100 10.19 -29.46 7.16
C GLU A 100 9.17 -29.90 8.22
N SER A 101 8.63 -28.94 9.00
CA SER A 101 7.70 -29.25 10.09
C SER A 101 6.37 -29.87 9.62
N TRP A 102 5.93 -29.57 8.40
CA TRP A 102 4.68 -30.08 7.84
C TRP A 102 4.86 -31.22 6.83
N THR A 103 6.10 -31.58 6.46
CA THR A 103 6.37 -32.69 5.55
C THR A 103 6.22 -34.04 6.26
N PRO A 104 5.23 -34.88 5.89
CA PRO A 104 5.00 -36.14 6.60
C PRO A 104 6.14 -37.13 6.40
N ARG A 105 6.76 -37.59 7.51
CA ARG A 105 7.82 -38.60 7.48
C ARG A 105 7.25 -40.01 7.58
N PHE A 106 6.92 -40.62 6.45
CA PHE A 106 6.53 -42.02 6.40
C PHE A 106 7.75 -42.92 6.63
N HIS A 107 7.77 -43.64 7.74
CA HIS A 107 8.74 -44.71 7.99
C HIS A 107 8.23 -46.02 7.37
N LYS A 108 9.14 -46.85 6.85
CA LYS A 108 8.84 -48.11 6.17
C LYS A 108 8.57 -49.25 7.16
#